data_AF-A0A3C1C3S3-F1
#
_entry.id   AF-A0A3C1C3S3-F1
#
_cell.length_a   1.000
_cell.length_b   1.000
_cell.length_c   1.000
_cell.angle_alpha   90.00
_cell.angle_beta   90.00
_cell.angle_gamma   90.00
#
_symmetry.space_group_name_H-M   'P 1'
#
loop_
_entity.id
_entity.type
_entity.pdbx_description
1 polymer ?
#
loop_
_entity_poly.entity_id
_entity_poly.type
_entity_poly.pdbx_seq_one_letter_code
_entity_poly.pdbx_strand_id
1 'polypeptide(L)'
;MTMKKFLLAIFALAVATTVATAAVGISWTTVYGAYVHDAPNTTDYPSANNLLGTYNAIWQLIYAGADNLVEPIPVGTIPTAGGINGDYVYGDDVVWGQREIAIGGGSANDAPYNTTWDDWMLWQSGDQVYEDLGWATEGFVYQRVFEGTPANGSWYFETPVLALDTAYTAMGGPQVFNLDTGSAGFQPDTQITAIPEPATMGLLGLGALVMAIRRRRS
;
A
#
# COMPACT_ATOMS: atom_id res chain seq x y z
N MET A 1 -37.60 20.90 43.69
CA MET A 1 -37.22 20.17 42.46
C MET A 1 -37.42 18.69 42.76
N THR A 2 -38.34 17.99 42.08
CA THR A 2 -38.71 16.60 42.40
C THR A 2 -37.65 15.61 41.91
N MET A 3 -37.40 14.55 42.67
CA MET A 3 -36.38 13.48 42.47
C MET A 3 -36.31 12.93 41.03
N LYS A 4 -37.44 12.94 40.30
CA LYS A 4 -37.53 12.55 38.88
C LYS A 4 -36.76 13.46 37.92
N LYS A 5 -36.63 14.76 38.22
CA LYS A 5 -35.86 15.74 37.42
C LYS A 5 -34.35 15.61 37.67
N PHE A 6 -33.97 15.16 38.87
CA PHE A 6 -32.57 14.96 39.26
C PHE A 6 -32.00 13.68 38.65
N LEU A 7 -32.76 12.57 38.63
CA LEU A 7 -32.35 11.36 37.92
C LEU A 7 -32.23 11.57 36.40
N LEU A 8 -33.16 12.32 35.79
CA LEU A 8 -33.10 12.61 34.35
C LEU A 8 -31.85 13.42 33.99
N ALA A 9 -31.46 14.38 34.83
CA ALA A 9 -30.25 15.16 34.66
C ALA A 9 -28.96 14.32 34.80
N ILE A 10 -28.96 13.32 35.71
CA ILE A 10 -27.83 12.40 35.87
C ILE A 10 -27.75 11.42 34.69
N PHE A 11 -28.88 10.92 34.17
CA PHE A 11 -28.88 10.09 32.95
C PHE A 11 -28.41 10.88 31.72
N ALA A 12 -28.83 12.14 31.57
CA ALA A 12 -28.35 13.00 30.48
C ALA A 12 -26.84 13.32 30.60
N LEU A 13 -26.33 13.49 31.83
CA LEU A 13 -24.91 13.73 32.07
C LEU A 13 -24.06 12.44 31.88
N ALA A 14 -24.59 11.28 32.24
CA ALA A 14 -23.94 9.97 32.05
C ALA A 14 -23.92 9.52 30.58
N VAL A 15 -24.86 9.98 29.75
CA VAL A 15 -24.84 9.76 28.29
C VAL A 15 -23.89 10.75 27.58
N ALA A 16 -23.63 11.91 28.18
CA ALA A 16 -22.73 12.93 27.64
C ALA A 16 -21.24 12.69 27.97
N THR A 17 -20.94 11.83 28.95
CA THR A 17 -19.57 11.42 29.26
C THR A 17 -19.17 10.20 28.44
N THR A 18 -18.33 10.46 27.43
CA THR A 18 -17.41 9.55 26.73
C THR A 18 -18.01 8.53 25.76
N VAL A 19 -18.41 9.01 24.58
CA VAL A 19 -18.02 8.31 23.35
C VAL A 19 -16.74 9.00 22.89
N ALA A 20 -15.59 8.57 23.42
CA ALA A 20 -14.35 8.74 22.68
C ALA A 20 -14.47 7.71 21.54
N THR A 21 -15.00 8.14 20.40
CA THR A 21 -15.03 7.30 19.21
C THR A 21 -13.59 7.22 18.74
N ALA A 22 -12.93 6.09 19.01
CA ALA A 22 -11.66 5.82 18.39
C ALA A 22 -11.90 5.60 16.89
N ALA A 23 -11.12 6.30 16.09
CA ALA A 23 -11.24 6.32 14.66
C ALA A 23 -9.85 6.54 14.07
N VAL A 24 -9.67 6.18 12.80
CA VAL A 24 -8.44 6.47 12.06
C VAL A 24 -8.80 7.25 10.79
N GLY A 25 -7.98 8.23 10.48
CA GLY A 25 -8.05 9.00 9.23
C GLY A 25 -6.64 9.27 8.77
N ILE A 26 -6.24 8.73 7.62
CA ILE A 26 -4.88 8.85 7.08
C ILE A 26 -4.94 9.49 5.71
N SER A 27 -4.34 10.67 5.57
CA SER A 27 -4.07 11.30 4.29
C SER A 27 -2.74 10.79 3.77
N TRP A 28 -2.78 9.79 2.89
CA TRP A 28 -1.60 9.16 2.31
C TRP A 28 -1.32 9.77 0.93
N THR A 29 -0.17 10.43 0.79
CA THR A 29 0.12 11.29 -0.36
C THR A 29 1.60 11.32 -0.73
N THR A 30 1.93 12.03 -1.81
CA THR A 30 3.28 12.42 -2.21
C THR A 30 3.40 13.94 -2.09
N VAL A 31 4.64 14.44 -2.01
CA VAL A 31 4.96 15.86 -1.86
C VAL A 31 5.85 16.33 -2.99
N TYR A 32 6.84 15.52 -3.39
CA TYR A 32 7.83 15.89 -4.42
C TYR A 32 7.59 15.13 -5.72
N GLY A 33 7.40 13.81 -5.61
CA GLY A 33 7.01 12.96 -6.72
C GLY A 33 7.71 11.60 -6.72
N ALA A 34 7.32 10.78 -7.69
CA ALA A 34 7.82 9.43 -7.88
C ALA A 34 8.83 9.34 -9.02
N TYR A 35 9.90 8.59 -8.80
CA TYR A 35 10.94 8.30 -9.79
C TYR A 35 10.99 6.81 -10.15
N VAL A 36 11.43 6.49 -11.36
CA VAL A 36 11.74 5.11 -11.77
C VAL A 36 12.94 4.55 -11.00
N HIS A 37 12.98 3.23 -10.77
CA HIS A 37 14.01 2.55 -9.97
C HIS A 37 15.46 2.74 -10.44
N ASP A 38 15.69 3.15 -11.69
CA ASP A 38 17.02 3.42 -12.26
C ASP A 38 17.32 4.91 -12.44
N ALA A 39 16.46 5.80 -11.90
CA ALA A 39 16.71 7.23 -11.90
C ALA A 39 18.04 7.54 -11.20
N PRO A 40 18.86 8.45 -11.75
CA PRO A 40 20.18 8.77 -11.20
C PRO A 40 20.10 9.56 -9.88
N ASN A 41 18.98 10.24 -9.61
CA ASN A 41 18.67 10.92 -8.36
C ASN A 41 17.15 11.16 -8.26
N THR A 42 16.68 11.45 -7.04
CA THR A 42 15.29 11.77 -6.72
C THR A 42 15.05 13.25 -6.41
N THR A 43 16.00 14.12 -6.79
CA THR A 43 15.95 15.56 -6.53
C THR A 43 15.75 16.39 -7.80
N ASP A 44 15.94 15.81 -8.97
CA ASP A 44 15.78 16.52 -10.24
C ASP A 44 14.31 16.54 -10.65
N TYR A 45 13.61 17.61 -10.26
CA TYR A 45 12.23 17.89 -10.63
C TYR A 45 12.12 19.23 -11.38
N PRO A 46 11.48 19.28 -12.56
CA PRO A 46 11.01 18.13 -13.35
C PRO A 46 12.17 17.42 -14.09
N SER A 47 12.03 16.12 -14.35
CA SER A 47 12.94 15.31 -15.17
C SER A 47 12.18 14.27 -15.99
N ALA A 48 12.88 13.57 -16.91
CA ALA A 48 12.28 12.49 -17.71
C ALA A 48 12.17 11.15 -16.96
N ASN A 49 12.55 11.12 -15.68
CA ASN A 49 12.64 9.91 -14.87
C ASN A 49 11.44 9.74 -13.92
N ASN A 50 10.33 10.46 -14.17
CA ASN A 50 9.12 10.30 -13.37
C ASN A 50 8.54 8.90 -13.56
N LEU A 51 8.13 8.26 -12.47
CA LEU A 51 7.67 6.86 -12.46
C LEU A 51 6.54 6.64 -13.47
N LEU A 52 5.52 7.50 -13.44
CA LEU A 52 4.36 7.37 -14.32
C LEU A 52 4.62 7.80 -15.77
N GLY A 53 5.79 8.34 -16.08
CA GLY A 53 6.22 8.56 -17.46
C GLY A 53 6.50 7.26 -18.21
N THR A 54 6.87 6.19 -17.47
CA THR A 54 7.28 4.90 -18.06
C THR A 54 6.43 3.73 -17.59
N TYR A 55 6.05 3.69 -16.31
CA TYR A 55 5.36 2.58 -15.68
C TYR A 55 4.01 3.03 -15.10
N ASN A 56 3.04 2.13 -14.97
CA ASN A 56 1.92 2.38 -14.06
C ASN A 56 2.36 2.14 -12.62
N ALA A 57 1.57 2.58 -11.65
CA ALA A 57 1.83 2.33 -10.23
C ALA A 57 0.67 1.58 -9.57
N ILE A 58 0.98 0.63 -8.70
CA ILE A 58 0.04 0.10 -7.70
C ILE A 58 0.54 0.57 -6.34
N TRP A 59 -0.22 1.44 -5.69
CA TRP A 59 0.13 2.05 -4.42
C TRP A 59 -0.86 1.63 -3.35
N GLN A 60 -0.34 1.02 -2.29
CA GLN A 60 -1.13 0.44 -1.21
C GLN A 60 -0.85 1.14 0.12
N LEU A 61 -1.90 1.35 0.90
CA LEU A 61 -1.85 1.64 2.33
C LEU A 61 -2.12 0.32 3.07
N ILE A 62 -1.18 -0.11 3.89
CA ILE A 62 -1.17 -1.45 4.50
C ILE A 62 -1.08 -1.30 6.02
N TYR A 63 -1.93 -2.04 6.74
CA TYR A 63 -1.85 -2.20 8.18
C TYR A 63 -0.90 -3.34 8.53
N ALA A 64 0.08 -3.05 9.38
CA ALA A 64 1.23 -3.90 9.73
C ALA A 64 0.88 -5.05 10.70
N GLY A 65 -0.34 -5.59 10.60
CA GLY A 65 -0.76 -6.74 11.37
C GLY A 65 -0.71 -6.58 12.90
N ALA A 66 -0.52 -7.72 13.58
CA ALA A 66 -0.44 -7.83 15.03
C ALA A 66 1.01 -7.73 15.55
N ASP A 67 1.99 -8.06 14.72
CA ASP A 67 3.41 -7.96 15.09
C ASP A 67 3.98 -6.54 14.91
N ASN A 68 3.26 -5.66 14.22
CA ASN A 68 3.59 -4.27 13.94
C ASN A 68 4.85 -4.09 13.08
N LEU A 69 5.16 -5.08 12.24
CA LEU A 69 6.29 -5.07 11.33
C LEU A 69 5.82 -5.05 9.88
N VAL A 70 6.66 -4.55 8.98
CA VAL A 70 6.43 -4.71 7.54
C VAL A 70 6.70 -6.18 7.19
N GLU A 71 5.74 -6.87 6.57
CA GLU A 71 5.97 -8.19 5.96
C GLU A 71 6.46 -8.02 4.51
N PRO A 72 7.78 -8.10 4.26
CA PRO A 72 8.32 -7.92 2.92
C PRO A 72 7.88 -9.07 2.01
N ILE A 73 7.93 -8.83 0.70
CA ILE A 73 7.62 -9.88 -0.28
C ILE A 73 8.67 -10.99 -0.16
N PRO A 74 8.28 -12.25 0.14
CA PRO A 74 9.23 -13.33 0.33
C PRO A 74 10.06 -13.59 -0.93
N VAL A 75 11.37 -13.80 -0.72
CA VAL A 75 12.27 -14.18 -1.82
C VAL A 75 11.75 -15.46 -2.48
N GLY A 76 11.72 -15.45 -3.80
CA GLY A 76 11.26 -16.58 -4.60
C GLY A 76 9.79 -16.55 -4.95
N THR A 77 9.04 -15.55 -4.47
CA THR A 77 7.60 -15.42 -4.71
C THR A 77 7.29 -14.21 -5.59
N ILE A 78 6.22 -14.33 -6.38
CA ILE A 78 5.59 -13.20 -7.06
C ILE A 78 4.29 -12.95 -6.32
N PRO A 79 4.05 -11.74 -5.78
CA PRO A 79 2.80 -11.44 -5.10
C PRO A 79 1.65 -11.43 -6.09
N THR A 80 0.49 -11.90 -5.63
CA THR A 80 -0.71 -12.05 -6.45
C THR A 80 -1.86 -11.22 -5.91
N ALA A 81 -2.69 -10.68 -6.80
CA ALA A 81 -3.94 -10.04 -6.43
C ALA A 81 -4.94 -11.06 -5.87
N GLY A 82 -5.84 -10.61 -5.00
CA GLY A 82 -6.93 -11.39 -4.41
C GLY A 82 -6.50 -12.33 -3.29
N GLY A 83 -5.38 -12.05 -2.62
CA GLY A 83 -4.93 -12.79 -1.44
C GLY A 83 -5.90 -12.69 -0.26
N ILE A 84 -5.72 -13.56 0.74
CA ILE A 84 -6.62 -13.63 1.91
C ILE A 84 -6.65 -12.33 2.73
N ASN A 85 -5.56 -11.56 2.70
CA ASN A 85 -5.45 -10.28 3.41
C ASN A 85 -5.52 -9.06 2.46
N GLY A 86 -5.88 -9.27 1.20
CA GLY A 86 -5.87 -8.25 0.15
C GLY A 86 -4.87 -8.56 -0.96
N ASP A 87 -4.74 -7.62 -1.89
CA ASP A 87 -3.84 -7.73 -3.03
C ASP A 87 -2.38 -7.61 -2.56
N TYR A 88 -1.50 -8.50 -3.02
CA TYR A 88 -0.04 -8.35 -2.91
C TYR A 88 0.58 -8.23 -1.50
N VAL A 89 -0.13 -8.65 -0.44
CA VAL A 89 0.37 -8.68 0.96
C VAL A 89 0.52 -10.11 1.50
N TYR A 90 1.32 -10.26 2.56
CA TYR A 90 1.67 -11.54 3.19
C TYR A 90 1.53 -11.46 4.71
N GLY A 91 1.76 -12.59 5.39
CA GLY A 91 1.75 -12.63 6.85
C GLY A 91 0.37 -12.27 7.42
N ASP A 92 0.37 -11.35 8.37
CA ASP A 92 -0.82 -10.75 8.97
C ASP A 92 -1.10 -9.31 8.49
N ASP A 93 -0.33 -8.83 7.51
CA ASP A 93 -0.53 -7.52 6.89
C ASP A 93 -1.83 -7.49 6.07
N VAL A 94 -2.58 -6.39 6.19
CA VAL A 94 -3.88 -6.20 5.54
C VAL A 94 -3.89 -4.92 4.71
N VAL A 95 -4.31 -5.02 3.44
CA VAL A 95 -4.51 -3.84 2.59
C VAL A 95 -5.73 -3.06 3.06
N TRP A 96 -5.51 -1.80 3.46
CA TRP A 96 -6.57 -0.86 3.82
C TRP A 96 -7.05 -0.05 2.61
N GLY A 97 -6.13 0.34 1.74
CA GLY A 97 -6.43 1.09 0.52
C GLY A 97 -5.47 0.76 -0.60
N GLN A 98 -5.94 0.84 -1.84
CA GLN A 98 -5.14 0.63 -3.04
C GLN A 98 -5.51 1.66 -4.10
N ARG A 99 -4.48 2.19 -4.76
CA ARG A 99 -4.56 3.09 -5.91
C ARG A 99 -3.82 2.44 -7.06
N GLU A 100 -4.53 2.20 -8.15
CA GLU A 100 -3.92 1.83 -9.42
C GLU A 100 -3.88 3.07 -10.30
N ILE A 101 -2.69 3.61 -10.55
CA ILE A 101 -2.50 4.83 -11.32
C ILE A 101 -1.86 4.47 -12.65
N ALA A 102 -2.50 4.86 -13.75
CA ALA A 102 -2.03 4.56 -15.09
C ALA A 102 -0.77 5.35 -15.47
N ILE A 103 -0.09 4.89 -16.52
CA ILE A 103 0.98 5.65 -17.19
C ILE A 103 0.42 7.02 -17.61
N GLY A 104 1.14 8.09 -17.29
CA GLY A 104 0.74 9.47 -17.50
C GLY A 104 -0.17 10.06 -16.41
N GLY A 105 -0.43 9.33 -15.34
CA GLY A 105 -1.35 9.75 -14.28
C GLY A 105 -2.82 9.44 -14.60
N GLY A 106 -3.72 10.21 -13.98
CA GLY A 106 -5.16 10.08 -14.13
C GLY A 106 -5.86 9.59 -12.86
N SER A 107 -7.06 9.03 -13.04
CA SER A 107 -7.86 8.50 -11.95
C SER A 107 -7.18 7.27 -11.35
N ALA A 108 -7.05 7.24 -10.03
CA ALA A 108 -6.75 6.02 -9.31
C ALA A 108 -8.05 5.23 -9.08
N ASN A 109 -7.98 3.89 -9.17
CA ASN A 109 -9.12 3.00 -8.94
C ASN A 109 -9.49 2.86 -7.42
N ASP A 110 -9.51 3.95 -6.64
CA ASP A 110 -9.72 3.93 -5.18
C ASP A 110 -11.14 4.30 -4.72
N ALA A 111 -12.17 3.72 -5.33
CA ALA A 111 -13.55 3.95 -4.91
C ALA A 111 -13.73 3.66 -3.39
N PRO A 112 -14.42 4.53 -2.62
CA PRO A 112 -15.26 5.64 -3.06
C PRO A 112 -14.56 6.98 -3.30
N TYR A 113 -13.25 7.07 -3.05
CA TYR A 113 -12.52 8.33 -2.93
C TYR A 113 -12.22 9.01 -4.29
N ASN A 114 -12.10 8.21 -5.35
CA ASN A 114 -11.94 8.63 -6.75
C ASN A 114 -10.85 9.71 -6.93
N THR A 115 -9.64 9.43 -6.46
CA THR A 115 -8.52 10.36 -6.56
C THR A 115 -7.98 10.49 -7.98
N THR A 116 -7.45 11.66 -8.33
CA THR A 116 -6.73 11.91 -9.58
C THR A 116 -5.31 12.41 -9.28
N TRP A 117 -4.35 11.89 -10.03
CA TRP A 117 -2.92 12.14 -9.87
C TRP A 117 -2.30 12.56 -11.19
N ASP A 118 -1.25 13.38 -11.16
CA ASP A 118 -0.45 13.66 -12.36
C ASP A 118 0.60 12.57 -12.62
N ASP A 119 1.44 12.80 -13.63
CA ASP A 119 2.50 11.90 -14.04
C ASP A 119 3.69 11.85 -13.05
N TRP A 120 3.69 12.68 -12.01
CA TRP A 120 4.64 12.64 -10.90
C TRP A 120 4.08 11.93 -9.67
N MET A 121 2.91 11.30 -9.79
CA MET A 121 2.11 10.82 -8.66
C MET A 121 1.77 11.94 -7.67
N LEU A 122 1.71 13.22 -8.09
CA LEU A 122 1.23 14.31 -7.25
C LEU A 122 -0.28 14.46 -7.39
N TRP A 123 -0.94 14.77 -6.28
CA TRP A 123 -2.39 14.84 -6.25
C TRP A 123 -2.97 16.07 -6.94
N GLN A 124 -4.04 15.83 -7.67
CA GLN A 124 -4.73 16.86 -8.44
C GLN A 124 -6.17 17.07 -7.96
N SER A 125 -6.90 16.00 -7.62
CA SER A 125 -8.28 16.09 -7.08
C SER A 125 -8.77 14.77 -6.45
N GLY A 126 -9.94 14.80 -5.81
CA GLY A 126 -10.55 13.67 -5.08
C GLY A 126 -10.12 13.63 -3.61
N ASP A 127 -10.55 12.60 -2.87
CA ASP A 127 -10.27 12.48 -1.43
C ASP A 127 -9.07 11.56 -1.16
N GLN A 128 -8.01 12.07 -0.55
CA GLN A 128 -6.81 11.24 -0.29
C GLN A 128 -6.87 10.49 1.04
N VAL A 129 -7.94 10.69 1.80
CA VAL A 129 -8.06 10.21 3.16
C VAL A 129 -8.65 8.81 3.16
N TYR A 130 -7.89 7.84 3.64
CA TYR A 130 -8.48 6.61 4.13
C TYR A 130 -9.11 6.88 5.50
N GLU A 131 -10.39 6.58 5.67
CA GLU A 131 -11.11 6.77 6.93
C GLU A 131 -11.77 5.46 7.41
N ASP A 132 -11.57 5.13 8.69
CA ASP A 132 -12.38 4.15 9.41
C ASP A 132 -12.76 4.71 10.79
N LEU A 133 -14.03 5.13 10.90
CA LEU A 133 -14.61 5.73 12.11
C LEU A 133 -14.86 4.73 13.26
N GLY A 134 -14.72 3.44 13.00
CA GLY A 134 -14.86 2.37 13.99
C GLY A 134 -13.54 1.81 14.48
N TRP A 135 -12.41 2.25 13.91
CA TRP A 135 -11.10 1.67 14.22
C TRP A 135 -10.58 2.13 15.58
N ALA A 136 -10.51 1.19 16.53
CA ALA A 136 -10.07 1.45 17.91
C ALA A 136 -8.74 0.78 18.28
N THR A 137 -8.16 -0.01 17.37
CA THR A 137 -6.97 -0.80 17.65
C THR A 137 -5.73 0.05 17.40
N GLU A 138 -4.87 0.18 18.41
CA GLU A 138 -3.53 0.74 18.22
C GLU A 138 -2.73 -0.18 17.29
N GLY A 139 -1.84 0.41 16.49
CA GLY A 139 -1.02 -0.35 15.56
C GLY A 139 -0.23 0.57 14.65
N PHE A 140 0.22 0.01 13.54
CA PHE A 140 1.05 0.71 12.59
C PHE A 140 0.57 0.49 11.16
N VAL A 141 0.85 1.46 10.30
CA VAL A 141 0.62 1.38 8.86
C VAL A 141 1.89 1.70 8.12
N TYR A 142 2.01 1.17 6.90
CA TYR A 142 3.06 1.55 5.97
C TYR A 142 2.47 1.64 4.56
N GLN A 143 3.25 2.20 3.63
CA GLN A 143 2.86 2.31 2.24
C GLN A 143 3.79 1.46 1.39
N ARG A 144 3.23 0.79 0.38
CA ARG A 144 3.98 0.04 -0.64
C ARG A 144 3.62 0.57 -2.01
N VAL A 145 4.62 0.81 -2.86
CA VAL A 145 4.40 1.24 -4.24
C VAL A 145 5.12 0.29 -5.18
N PHE A 146 4.38 -0.36 -6.07
CA PHE A 146 4.93 -1.16 -7.15
C PHE A 146 5.17 -0.32 -8.39
N GLU A 147 6.34 -0.50 -8.99
CA GLU A 147 6.64 -0.06 -10.34
C GLU A 147 6.06 -1.08 -11.33
N GLY A 148 4.83 -0.79 -11.78
CA GLY A 148 4.04 -1.67 -12.62
C GLY A 148 3.33 -2.81 -11.88
N THR A 149 2.70 -3.69 -12.66
CA THR A 149 2.10 -4.91 -12.09
C THR A 149 3.20 -5.84 -11.57
N PRO A 150 3.09 -6.37 -10.34
CA PRO A 150 4.13 -7.22 -9.76
C PRO A 150 4.43 -8.45 -10.64
N ALA A 151 5.70 -8.59 -11.00
CA ALA A 151 6.24 -9.71 -11.76
C ALA A 151 7.69 -9.96 -11.35
N ASN A 152 8.27 -11.07 -11.81
CA ASN A 152 9.69 -11.32 -11.61
C ASN A 152 10.53 -10.23 -12.28
N GLY A 153 11.42 -9.59 -11.52
CA GLY A 153 12.26 -8.49 -11.97
C GLY A 153 11.64 -7.10 -11.81
N SER A 154 10.36 -6.99 -11.44
CA SER A 154 9.73 -5.71 -11.10
C SER A 154 10.28 -5.14 -9.79
N TRP A 155 10.12 -3.83 -9.60
CA TRP A 155 10.60 -3.12 -8.42
C TRP A 155 9.46 -2.59 -7.57
N TYR A 156 9.72 -2.41 -6.29
CA TYR A 156 8.80 -1.76 -5.37
C TYR A 156 9.55 -0.92 -4.33
N PHE A 157 8.80 -0.03 -3.69
CA PHE A 157 9.22 0.81 -2.58
C PHE A 157 8.34 0.52 -1.36
N GLU A 158 8.91 0.61 -0.16
CA GLU A 158 8.18 0.58 1.10
C GLU A 158 8.63 1.72 2.01
N THR A 159 7.66 2.33 2.68
CA THR A 159 7.98 3.26 3.77
C THR A 159 8.32 2.49 5.04
N PRO A 160 9.05 3.12 5.99
CA PRO A 160 8.98 2.70 7.39
C PRO A 160 7.54 2.71 7.91
N VAL A 161 7.29 1.96 8.99
CA VAL A 161 6.00 1.97 9.68
C VAL A 161 5.72 3.31 10.36
N LEU A 162 4.46 3.73 10.32
CA LEU A 162 3.91 4.91 10.99
C LEU A 162 2.90 4.44 12.04
N ALA A 163 3.08 4.90 13.28
CA ALA A 163 2.13 4.62 14.36
C ALA A 163 0.77 5.29 14.08
N LEU A 164 -0.31 4.55 14.29
CA LEU A 164 -1.67 5.04 14.09
C LEU A 164 -2.07 6.08 15.13
N ASP A 165 -2.63 7.19 14.67
CA ASP A 165 -3.41 8.09 15.51
C ASP A 165 -4.89 7.65 15.54
N THR A 166 -5.30 7.03 16.65
CA THR A 166 -6.69 6.56 16.86
C THR A 166 -7.60 7.64 17.46
N ALA A 167 -7.09 8.86 17.67
CA ALA A 167 -7.86 10.00 18.14
C ALA A 167 -8.43 10.84 16.99
N TYR A 168 -8.46 10.29 15.77
CA TYR A 168 -8.96 11.00 14.59
C TYR A 168 -10.40 11.47 14.81
N THR A 169 -10.64 12.72 14.43
CA THR A 169 -11.98 13.28 14.33
C THR A 169 -12.05 14.06 13.03
N ALA A 170 -13.20 14.01 12.34
CA ALA A 170 -13.37 14.72 11.07
C ALA A 170 -13.07 16.24 11.16
N MET A 171 -13.18 16.85 12.34
CA MET A 171 -12.79 18.25 12.57
C MET A 171 -11.30 18.46 12.89
N GLY A 172 -10.62 17.44 13.44
CA GLY A 172 -9.20 17.48 13.79
C GLY A 172 -8.27 17.31 12.59
N GLY A 173 -8.80 16.81 11.47
CA GLY A 173 -8.05 16.50 10.26
C GLY A 173 -7.36 15.14 10.33
N PRO A 174 -7.06 14.53 9.18
CA PRO A 174 -6.41 13.23 9.11
C PRO A 174 -4.92 13.32 9.46
N GLN A 175 -4.36 12.22 9.95
CA GLN A 175 -2.92 12.03 10.05
C GLN A 175 -2.30 12.04 8.66
N VAL A 176 -1.32 12.91 8.43
CA VAL A 176 -0.63 12.98 7.13
C VAL A 176 0.48 11.94 7.08
N PHE A 177 0.50 11.16 5.99
CA PHE A 177 1.53 10.16 5.72
C PHE A 177 2.07 10.32 4.30
N ASN A 178 3.19 11.04 4.18
CA ASN A 178 3.84 11.27 2.91
C ASN A 178 4.77 10.10 2.54
N LEU A 179 4.74 9.66 1.28
CA LEU A 179 5.70 8.70 0.73
C LEU A 179 7.13 9.26 0.70
N ASP A 180 7.25 10.56 0.52
CA ASP A 180 8.48 11.28 0.25
C ASP A 180 8.56 12.56 1.09
N THR A 181 9.47 13.47 0.72
CA THR A 181 9.74 14.70 1.47
C THR A 181 9.65 15.92 0.56
N GLY A 182 9.49 17.12 1.12
CA GLY A 182 9.53 18.35 0.31
C GLY A 182 10.88 18.63 -0.37
N SER A 183 11.93 17.85 -0.10
CA SER A 183 13.27 18.03 -0.66
C SER A 183 13.69 16.98 -1.68
N ALA A 184 13.01 15.84 -1.72
CA ALA A 184 13.34 14.72 -2.61
C ALA A 184 12.14 13.77 -2.70
N GLY A 185 11.94 13.22 -3.90
CA GLY A 185 10.96 12.18 -4.18
C GLY A 185 11.38 10.81 -3.68
N PHE A 186 10.52 9.82 -3.91
CA PHE A 186 10.81 8.41 -3.66
C PHE A 186 11.14 7.67 -4.96
N GLN A 187 11.78 6.52 -4.82
CA GLN A 187 12.17 5.65 -5.91
C GLN A 187 12.09 4.19 -5.43
N PRO A 188 11.48 3.28 -6.21
CA PRO A 188 11.53 1.85 -5.95
C PRO A 188 12.98 1.35 -5.84
N ASP A 189 13.29 0.63 -4.77
CA ASP A 189 14.65 0.24 -4.40
C ASP A 189 14.81 -1.26 -4.14
N THR A 190 13.70 -2.00 -4.15
CA THR A 190 13.69 -3.44 -3.88
C THR A 190 13.12 -4.21 -5.07
N GLN A 191 13.87 -5.20 -5.57
CA GLN A 191 13.47 -6.01 -6.72
C GLN A 191 12.76 -7.30 -6.29
N ILE A 192 11.62 -7.60 -6.92
CA ILE A 192 10.92 -8.88 -6.79
C ILE A 192 11.71 -9.95 -7.53
N THR A 193 12.27 -10.91 -6.79
CA THR A 193 13.03 -12.02 -7.36
C THR A 193 12.28 -13.33 -7.16
N ALA A 194 11.79 -13.91 -8.25
CA ALA A 194 11.24 -15.26 -8.26
C ALA A 194 12.35 -16.30 -8.44
N ILE A 195 12.31 -17.39 -7.68
CA ILE A 195 13.21 -18.52 -7.85
C ILE A 195 12.44 -19.51 -8.73
N PRO A 196 12.94 -19.85 -9.93
CA PRO A 196 12.29 -20.85 -10.76
C PRO A 196 12.18 -22.17 -9.99
N GLU A 197 10.98 -22.75 -9.93
CA GLU A 197 10.80 -24.02 -9.25
C GLU A 197 11.71 -25.12 -9.86
N PRO A 198 12.29 -26.02 -9.05
CA PRO A 198 13.13 -27.12 -9.54
C PRO A 198 12.43 -28.04 -10.56
N ALA A 199 11.09 -28.06 -10.59
CA ALA A 199 10.31 -28.89 -11.50
C ALA A 199 10.51 -28.50 -12.97
N THR A 200 10.70 -27.21 -13.30
CA THR A 200 10.93 -26.76 -14.68
C THR A 200 12.28 -27.24 -15.22
N MET A 201 13.28 -27.37 -14.34
CA MET A 201 14.60 -27.94 -14.67
C MET A 201 14.57 -29.48 -14.76
N GLY A 202 13.77 -30.13 -13.91
CA GLY A 202 13.58 -31.59 -13.94
C GLY A 202 12.85 -32.10 -15.18
N LEU A 203 11.88 -31.33 -15.70
CA LEU A 203 11.13 -31.70 -16.91
C LEU A 203 11.99 -31.62 -18.18
N LEU A 204 12.94 -30.68 -18.24
CA LEU A 204 13.95 -30.61 -19.32
C LEU A 204 14.87 -31.83 -19.29
N GLY A 205 15.28 -32.28 -18.10
CA GLY A 205 16.05 -33.51 -17.91
C GLY A 205 15.29 -34.78 -18.31
N LEU A 206 14.01 -34.87 -17.97
CA LEU A 206 13.14 -36.00 -18.35
C LEU A 206 12.83 -36.01 -19.86
N GLY A 207 12.59 -34.85 -20.46
CA GLY A 207 12.38 -34.73 -21.91
C GLY A 207 13.60 -35.19 -22.72
N ALA A 208 14.81 -34.81 -22.28
CA ALA A 208 16.06 -35.27 -22.87
C ALA A 208 16.28 -36.79 -22.68
N LEU A 209 15.93 -37.34 -21.51
CA LEU A 209 16.06 -38.78 -21.23
C LEU A 209 15.09 -39.62 -22.07
N VAL A 210 13.83 -39.20 -22.23
CA VAL A 210 12.84 -39.87 -23.09
C VAL A 210 13.28 -39.84 -24.56
N MET A 211 13.84 -38.72 -25.03
CA MET A 211 14.43 -38.60 -26.37
C MET A 211 15.64 -39.54 -26.56
N ALA A 212 16.53 -39.63 -25.56
CA ALA A 212 17.70 -40.52 -25.60
C ALA A 212 17.31 -42.01 -25.59
N ILE A 213 16.28 -42.39 -24.81
CA ILE A 213 15.74 -43.75 -24.78
C ILE A 213 15.07 -44.11 -26.12
N ARG A 214 14.33 -43.18 -26.74
CA ARG A 214 13.70 -43.39 -28.05
C ARG A 214 14.73 -43.63 -29.15
N ARG A 215 15.86 -42.91 -29.14
CA ARG A 215 16.94 -43.05 -30.13
C ARG A 215 17.74 -44.36 -30.01
N ARG A 216 17.69 -45.05 -28.85
CA ARG A 216 18.31 -46.37 -28.65
C ARG A 216 17.44 -47.55 -29.10
N ARG A 217 16.17 -47.31 -29.44
CA ARG A 217 15.18 -48.35 -29.81
C ARG A 217 14.86 -48.39 -31.32
N SER A 218 15.47 -47.51 -32.11
CA SER A 218 15.37 -47.45 -33.57
C SER A 218 16.66 -47.93 -34.22
#